data_AF-A0A1V6J4T9-F1
#
_entry.id   AF-A0A1V6J4T9-F1
#
_cell.length_a   1.000
_cell.length_b   1.000
_cell.length_c   1.000
_cell.angle_alpha   90.00
_cell.angle_beta   90.00
_cell.angle_gamma   90.00
#
_symmetry.space_group_name_H-M   'P 1'
#
loop_
_entity.id
_entity.type
_entity.pdbx_description
1 polymer ?
#
loop_
_entity_poly.entity_id
_entity_poly.type
_entity_poly.pdbx_seq_one_letter_code
_entity_poly.pdbx_strand_id
1 'polypeptide(L)'
;MTAPLRLGALLTILLATLAVLWLVADALYARHIRAGAQAPNAPHAPATPFLLNPTGTPALLLIHGFADGPAVYAKLAPPLAEAGFAVRALRLPGSGVPPTGMKGITLADWRQAIDGEIADLRAAEPARPVWLVGHSLGGALAFDAALRPANSVAGLVMIAPLVEVSRARSPVLAPETWFNLLDHLLIFTDAIASRLPKDLHDPDARATYQTDRFIHRDMYRALFAATDAIRPRAAEWHGPLVMAIAANDQIVDSSASRFFFAATNAAPSALAEYHAAGHVLPLDYGHDKLAAKIIRFIQEAPMPAPPPPVELATFAGGCFWCIEEIFRQQPGVRRVTSGYTGGETTNPTYRDVCSGETGHAEAVQIEFDPAQTSYAALLDLFLRAHDPTQLNRQGADVGTQYRSAIFTHGPAQAEAARAALAAANASGQFTGPIVTQIEPAGPFYPAEADHQEYYLRNKSAPYCRMVIRPKLNTLGLQQ
;
A
#
# COMPACT_ATOMS: atom_id res chain seq x y z
N MET A 1 20.53 -63.61 -15.96
CA MET A 1 19.76 -62.38 -15.70
C MET A 1 19.94 -61.98 -14.25
N THR A 2 20.79 -61.02 -13.91
CA THR A 2 20.77 -60.32 -12.61
C THR A 2 21.66 -59.07 -12.69
N ALA A 3 21.24 -58.00 -12.00
CA ALA A 3 22.00 -56.80 -11.62
C ALA A 3 21.94 -55.48 -12.43
N PRO A 4 20.75 -54.97 -12.83
CA PRO A 4 20.54 -53.52 -12.97
C PRO A 4 19.83 -52.87 -11.76
N LEU A 5 19.22 -53.68 -10.87
CA LEU A 5 18.42 -53.20 -9.73
C LEU A 5 19.24 -52.59 -8.57
N ARG A 6 20.55 -52.86 -8.47
CA ARG A 6 21.38 -52.38 -7.33
C ARG A 6 21.85 -50.94 -7.48
N LEU A 7 22.09 -50.46 -8.70
CA LEU A 7 22.62 -49.11 -8.93
C LEU A 7 21.56 -48.02 -8.67
N GLY A 8 20.32 -48.26 -9.10
CA GLY A 8 19.19 -47.36 -8.82
C GLY A 8 18.88 -47.25 -7.33
N ALA A 9 18.87 -48.38 -6.61
CA ALA A 9 18.67 -48.38 -5.16
C ALA A 9 19.79 -47.64 -4.40
N LEU A 10 21.05 -47.83 -4.81
CA LEU A 10 22.21 -47.11 -4.25
C LEU A 10 22.12 -45.59 -4.49
N LEU A 11 21.71 -45.17 -5.69
CA LEU A 11 21.52 -43.76 -6.01
C LEU A 11 20.38 -43.14 -5.19
N THR A 12 19.26 -43.85 -5.04
CA THR A 12 18.13 -43.39 -4.21
C THR A 12 18.54 -43.25 -2.74
N ILE A 13 19.28 -44.22 -2.20
CA ILE A 13 19.79 -44.16 -0.81
C ILE A 13 20.77 -43.00 -0.64
N LEU A 14 21.65 -42.77 -1.62
CA LEU A 14 22.60 -41.65 -1.61
C LEU A 14 21.86 -40.31 -1.61
N LEU A 15 20.89 -40.12 -2.52
CA LEU A 15 20.09 -38.90 -2.60
C LEU A 15 19.28 -38.67 -1.32
N ALA A 16 18.66 -39.70 -0.76
CA ALA A 16 17.93 -39.62 0.50
C ALA A 16 18.85 -39.26 1.67
N THR A 17 20.06 -39.82 1.71
CA THR A 17 21.05 -39.54 2.76
C THR A 17 21.58 -38.12 2.66
N LEU A 18 21.91 -37.66 1.45
CA LEU A 18 22.29 -36.26 1.20
C LEU A 18 21.18 -35.30 1.59
N ALA A 19 19.92 -35.64 1.30
CA ALA A 19 18.77 -34.85 1.73
C ALA A 19 18.70 -34.75 3.26
N VAL A 20 18.78 -35.88 3.99
CA VAL A 20 18.74 -35.91 5.46
C VAL A 20 19.90 -35.13 6.09
N LEU A 21 21.13 -35.33 5.61
CA LEU A 21 22.30 -34.58 6.09
C LEU A 21 22.12 -33.07 5.88
N TRP A 22 21.54 -32.69 4.75
CA TRP A 22 21.23 -31.31 4.43
C TRP A 22 20.14 -30.72 5.36
N LEU A 23 19.08 -31.46 5.71
CA LEU A 23 18.07 -31.01 6.69
C LEU A 23 18.67 -30.76 8.08
N VAL A 24 19.55 -31.67 8.53
CA VAL A 24 20.18 -31.59 9.86
C VAL A 24 21.14 -30.41 9.94
N ALA A 25 21.99 -30.24 8.92
CA ALA A 25 22.94 -29.13 8.86
C ALA A 25 22.22 -27.78 8.93
N ASP A 26 21.10 -27.66 8.23
CA ASP A 26 20.34 -26.42 8.26
C ASP A 26 19.62 -26.22 9.61
N ALA A 27 18.98 -27.24 10.19
CA ALA A 27 18.36 -27.12 11.51
C ALA A 27 19.35 -26.63 12.59
N LEU A 28 20.60 -27.07 12.53
CA LEU A 28 21.69 -26.60 13.38
C LEU A 28 22.06 -25.14 13.09
N TYR A 29 22.15 -24.76 11.81
CA TYR A 29 22.38 -23.37 11.40
C TYR A 29 21.25 -22.44 11.85
N ALA A 30 19.98 -22.82 11.64
CA ALA A 30 18.80 -22.11 12.11
C ALA A 30 18.83 -21.86 13.62
N ARG A 31 19.26 -22.87 14.39
CA ARG A 31 19.42 -22.77 15.84
C ARG A 31 20.55 -21.80 16.22
N HIS A 32 21.68 -21.85 15.51
CA HIS A 32 22.78 -20.92 15.72
C HIS A 32 22.38 -19.47 15.43
N ILE A 33 21.68 -19.23 14.31
CA ILE A 33 21.17 -17.90 13.95
C ILE A 33 20.16 -17.38 14.98
N ARG A 34 19.22 -18.22 15.42
CA ARG A 34 18.24 -17.83 16.46
C ARG A 34 18.92 -17.46 17.77
N ALA A 35 19.91 -18.25 18.21
CA ALA A 35 20.68 -17.94 19.41
C ALA A 35 21.43 -16.59 19.26
N GLY A 36 22.00 -16.31 18.10
CA GLY A 36 22.65 -15.02 17.81
C GLY A 36 21.68 -13.84 17.77
N ALA A 37 20.47 -14.04 17.23
CA ALA A 37 19.44 -13.00 17.12
C ALA A 37 18.75 -12.66 18.45
N GLN A 38 18.78 -13.57 19.42
CA GLN A 38 18.24 -13.37 20.77
C GLN A 38 19.29 -12.84 21.76
N ALA A 39 20.53 -12.68 21.34
CA ALA A 39 21.58 -12.15 22.20
C ALA A 39 21.24 -10.69 22.59
N PRO A 40 21.54 -10.24 23.83
CA PRO A 40 21.23 -8.88 24.28
C PRO A 40 21.83 -7.77 23.41
N ASN A 41 22.96 -8.06 22.76
CA ASN A 41 23.67 -7.14 21.88
C ASN A 41 23.48 -7.50 20.39
N ALA A 42 22.40 -8.19 20.05
CA ALA A 42 22.07 -8.47 18.66
C ALA A 42 21.99 -7.13 17.90
N PRO A 43 22.74 -6.98 16.79
CA PRO A 43 22.75 -5.73 16.05
C PRO A 43 21.39 -5.50 15.38
N HIS A 44 20.75 -4.41 15.79
CA HIS A 44 19.47 -3.96 15.30
C HIS A 44 19.58 -2.56 14.72
N ALA A 45 18.77 -2.26 13.71
CA ALA A 45 18.62 -0.89 13.26
C ALA A 45 17.94 -0.04 14.37
N PRO A 46 18.39 1.20 14.63
CA PRO A 46 17.70 2.08 15.56
C PRO A 46 16.30 2.39 15.02
N ALA A 47 15.29 1.97 15.77
CA ALA A 47 13.92 1.85 15.27
C ALA A 47 12.97 2.94 15.77
N THR A 48 13.47 3.92 16.53
CA THR A 48 12.65 4.97 17.12
C THR A 48 12.21 5.96 16.02
N PRO A 49 10.92 6.05 15.68
CA PRO A 49 10.43 7.09 14.78
C PRO A 49 10.63 8.46 15.42
N PHE A 50 10.72 9.50 14.62
CA PHE A 50 10.88 10.86 15.12
C PHE A 50 10.08 11.87 14.30
N LEU A 51 9.80 13.00 14.93
CA LEU A 51 9.10 14.14 14.36
C LEU A 51 9.87 15.41 14.69
N LEU A 52 10.22 16.18 13.68
CA LEU A 52 10.87 17.48 13.80
C LEU A 52 9.96 18.55 13.19
N ASN A 53 9.89 19.71 13.83
CA ASN A 53 9.08 20.86 13.38
C ASN A 53 7.64 20.48 12.99
N PRO A 54 6.81 19.92 13.92
CA PRO A 54 5.50 19.35 13.59
C PRO A 54 4.50 20.32 12.93
N THR A 55 4.70 21.63 13.13
CA THR A 55 3.89 22.72 12.54
C THR A 55 4.43 23.21 11.20
N GLY A 56 5.53 22.64 10.71
CA GLY A 56 6.14 23.01 9.44
C GLY A 56 5.30 22.62 8.22
N THR A 57 5.66 23.19 7.07
CA THR A 57 4.98 22.94 5.80
C THR A 57 5.95 23.07 4.60
N PRO A 58 5.87 22.19 3.59
CA PRO A 58 5.07 20.95 3.54
C PRO A 58 5.50 19.91 4.59
N ALA A 59 4.69 18.84 4.73
CA ALA A 59 5.06 17.67 5.51
C ALA A 59 5.91 16.71 4.66
N LEU A 60 7.04 16.24 5.19
CA LEU A 60 7.93 15.25 4.60
C LEU A 60 7.82 13.95 5.40
N LEU A 61 7.30 12.90 4.77
CA LEU A 61 7.32 11.55 5.32
C LEU A 61 8.59 10.82 4.85
N LEU A 62 9.51 10.56 5.78
CA LEU A 62 10.77 9.88 5.54
C LEU A 62 10.60 8.36 5.73
N ILE A 63 10.95 7.58 4.70
CA ILE A 63 10.75 6.12 4.62
C ILE A 63 12.13 5.47 4.49
N HIS A 64 12.57 4.70 5.48
CA HIS A 64 13.92 4.10 5.49
C HIS A 64 14.05 2.85 4.60
N GLY A 65 15.28 2.40 4.40
CA GLY A 65 15.63 1.23 3.58
C GLY A 65 15.41 -0.13 4.24
N PHE A 66 15.77 -1.18 3.51
CA PHE A 66 15.69 -2.57 3.96
C PHE A 66 16.69 -2.84 5.08
N ALA A 67 16.26 -3.52 6.15
CA ALA A 67 17.07 -3.77 7.35
C ALA A 67 17.59 -2.50 8.05
N ASP A 68 17.04 -1.33 7.71
CA ASP A 68 17.42 -0.03 8.26
C ASP A 68 16.32 0.49 9.20
N GLY A 69 16.48 1.69 9.74
CA GLY A 69 15.51 2.38 10.58
C GLY A 69 15.53 3.90 10.38
N PRO A 70 14.66 4.64 11.09
CA PRO A 70 14.56 6.10 10.99
C PRO A 70 15.90 6.85 11.14
N ALA A 71 16.83 6.30 11.92
CA ALA A 71 18.12 6.93 12.19
C ALA A 71 19.01 7.15 10.94
N VAL A 72 18.73 6.49 9.81
CA VAL A 72 19.39 6.80 8.53
C VAL A 72 19.24 8.28 8.16
N TYR A 73 18.20 8.96 8.63
CA TYR A 73 17.94 10.36 8.34
C TYR A 73 18.57 11.34 9.35
N ALA A 74 19.40 10.88 10.29
CA ALA A 74 19.91 11.72 11.38
C ALA A 74 20.66 12.98 10.92
N LYS A 75 21.35 12.94 9.78
CA LYS A 75 22.03 14.12 9.20
C LYS A 75 21.18 14.87 8.17
N LEU A 76 20.23 14.20 7.52
CA LEU A 76 19.39 14.79 6.47
C LEU A 76 18.17 15.53 7.04
N ALA A 77 17.56 15.01 8.11
CA ALA A 77 16.31 15.54 8.66
C ALA A 77 16.42 16.91 9.35
N PRO A 78 17.47 17.22 10.16
CA PRO A 78 17.60 18.52 10.80
C PRO A 78 17.58 19.72 9.84
N PRO A 79 18.40 19.78 8.76
CA PRO A 79 18.36 20.92 7.85
C PRO A 79 17.02 21.05 7.10
N LEU A 80 16.31 19.94 6.87
CA LEU A 80 14.95 19.97 6.30
C LEU A 80 13.96 20.63 7.27
N ALA A 81 14.04 20.30 8.56
CA ALA A 81 13.18 20.90 9.58
C ALA A 81 13.50 22.39 9.80
N GLU A 82 14.79 22.75 9.82
CA GLU A 82 15.27 24.14 9.92
C GLU A 82 14.82 24.99 8.72
N ALA A 83 14.65 24.39 7.54
CA ALA A 83 14.10 25.05 6.35
C ALA A 83 12.57 25.27 6.41
N GLY A 84 11.91 24.87 7.50
CA GLY A 84 10.49 25.11 7.74
C GLY A 84 9.56 23.94 7.44
N PHE A 85 10.09 22.77 7.06
CA PHE A 85 9.28 21.59 6.76
C PHE A 85 8.90 20.82 8.03
N ALA A 86 7.72 20.18 8.03
CA ALA A 86 7.39 19.19 9.05
C ALA A 86 8.01 17.85 8.66
N VAL A 87 8.94 17.33 9.44
CA VAL A 87 9.71 16.15 9.06
C VAL A 87 9.38 14.99 9.97
N ARG A 88 8.75 13.94 9.42
CA ARG A 88 8.38 12.74 10.14
C ARG A 88 9.11 11.53 9.56
N ALA A 89 9.88 10.80 10.37
CA ALA A 89 10.50 9.55 9.95
C ALA A 89 9.75 8.37 10.55
N LEU A 90 9.18 7.52 9.68
CA LEU A 90 8.40 6.35 10.08
C LEU A 90 9.30 5.14 10.30
N ARG A 91 8.89 4.25 11.20
CA ARG A 91 9.50 2.92 11.37
C ARG A 91 8.68 1.89 10.61
N LEU A 92 9.24 1.28 9.57
CA LEU A 92 8.54 0.24 8.81
C LEU A 92 8.30 -1.01 9.70
N PRO A 93 7.13 -1.67 9.56
CA PRO A 93 6.92 -3.00 10.14
C PRO A 93 8.08 -3.96 9.84
N GLY A 94 8.56 -4.66 10.86
CA GLY A 94 9.70 -5.57 10.76
C GLY A 94 11.09 -4.93 10.92
N SER A 95 11.20 -3.59 10.99
CA SER A 95 12.49 -2.92 11.28
C SER A 95 12.82 -2.91 12.77
N GLY A 96 14.09 -3.19 13.11
CA GLY A 96 14.63 -3.08 14.46
C GLY A 96 13.96 -4.03 15.46
N VAL A 97 13.53 -5.20 14.98
CA VAL A 97 12.96 -6.29 15.78
C VAL A 97 13.76 -7.57 15.53
N PRO A 98 13.71 -8.56 16.43
CA PRO A 98 14.25 -9.89 16.14
C PRO A 98 13.50 -10.56 14.96
N PRO A 99 14.09 -11.58 14.30
CA PRO A 99 13.48 -12.28 13.17
C PRO A 99 12.05 -12.78 13.41
N THR A 100 11.68 -13.10 14.65
CA THR A 100 10.32 -13.51 15.01
C THR A 100 9.29 -12.40 14.78
N GLY A 101 9.67 -11.12 14.94
CA GLY A 101 8.82 -9.97 14.66
C GLY A 101 8.80 -9.55 13.19
N MET A 102 9.67 -10.14 12.36
CA MET A 102 9.70 -9.95 10.91
C MET A 102 8.90 -11.02 10.16
N LYS A 103 8.54 -12.12 10.84
CA LYS A 103 7.80 -13.24 10.27
C LYS A 103 6.42 -12.79 9.81
N GLY A 104 6.05 -13.17 8.60
CA GLY A 104 4.76 -12.85 8.00
C GLY A 104 4.64 -11.42 7.46
N ILE A 105 5.67 -10.57 7.60
CA ILE A 105 5.63 -9.24 7.00
C ILE A 105 5.66 -9.36 5.48
N THR A 106 4.74 -8.64 4.85
CA THR A 106 4.52 -8.58 3.40
C THR A 106 4.64 -7.15 2.88
N LEU A 107 4.61 -6.98 1.56
CA LEU A 107 4.48 -5.66 0.94
C LEU A 107 3.18 -4.95 1.37
N ALA A 108 2.10 -5.68 1.63
CA ALA A 108 0.83 -5.08 2.07
C ALA A 108 0.96 -4.40 3.43
N ASP A 109 1.75 -4.98 4.36
CA ASP A 109 1.99 -4.39 5.68
C ASP A 109 2.76 -3.07 5.58
N TRP A 110 3.79 -3.00 4.73
CA TRP A 110 4.51 -1.77 4.46
C TRP A 110 3.63 -0.71 3.79
N ARG A 111 2.83 -1.13 2.80
CA ARG A 111 1.85 -0.28 2.13
C ARG A 111 0.84 0.33 3.11
N GLN A 112 0.30 -0.49 4.01
CA GLN A 112 -0.66 -0.07 5.02
C GLN A 112 -0.02 0.91 6.02
N ALA A 113 1.20 0.63 6.49
CA ALA A 113 1.91 1.52 7.40
C ALA A 113 2.16 2.91 6.78
N ILE A 114 2.60 2.95 5.51
CA ILE A 114 2.85 4.20 4.81
C ILE A 114 1.54 4.96 4.55
N ASP A 115 0.48 4.28 4.11
CA ASP A 115 -0.82 4.92 3.87
C ASP A 115 -1.43 5.47 5.16
N GLY A 116 -1.29 4.74 6.27
CA GLY A 116 -1.70 5.20 7.59
C GLY A 116 -0.99 6.49 8.01
N GLU A 117 0.34 6.56 7.84
CA GLU A 117 1.10 7.78 8.14
C GLU A 117 0.69 8.97 7.25
N ILE A 118 0.43 8.73 5.97
CA ILE A 118 -0.05 9.77 5.05
C ILE A 118 -1.46 10.24 5.47
N ALA A 119 -2.34 9.31 5.83
CA ALA A 119 -3.68 9.62 6.31
C ALA A 119 -3.64 10.43 7.61
N ASP A 120 -2.77 10.07 8.56
CA ASP A 120 -2.59 10.80 9.82
C ASP A 120 -2.08 12.22 9.61
N LEU A 121 -1.10 12.41 8.71
CA LEU A 121 -0.57 13.73 8.36
C LEU A 121 -1.66 14.64 7.76
N ARG A 122 -2.56 14.07 6.97
CA ARG A 122 -3.70 14.76 6.35
C ARG A 122 -4.84 15.00 7.32
N ALA A 123 -5.14 14.06 8.20
CA ALA A 123 -6.16 14.24 9.23
C ALA A 123 -5.78 15.37 10.18
N ALA A 124 -4.48 15.54 10.48
CA ALA A 124 -3.98 16.65 11.26
C ALA A 124 -4.14 18.00 10.54
N GLU A 125 -3.78 18.07 9.24
CA GLU A 125 -3.85 19.30 8.45
C GLU A 125 -4.22 18.98 6.98
N PRO A 126 -5.52 18.99 6.62
CA PRO A 126 -5.99 18.51 5.30
C PRO A 126 -5.42 19.27 4.09
N ALA A 127 -5.14 20.57 4.26
CA ALA A 127 -4.59 21.42 3.22
C ALA A 127 -3.07 21.37 3.11
N ARG A 128 -2.37 20.71 4.06
CA ARG A 128 -0.91 20.66 4.07
C ARG A 128 -0.40 19.68 3.01
N PRO A 129 0.47 20.09 2.07
CA PRO A 129 1.03 19.17 1.10
C PRO A 129 1.91 18.13 1.78
N VAL A 130 1.81 16.88 1.33
CA VAL A 130 2.62 15.75 1.84
C VAL A 130 3.59 15.31 0.75
N TRP A 131 4.89 15.34 1.03
CA TRP A 131 5.95 14.79 0.18
C TRP A 131 6.46 13.48 0.77
N LEU A 132 6.82 12.54 -0.09
CA LEU A 132 7.47 11.30 0.35
C LEU A 132 8.96 11.37 0.04
N VAL A 133 9.77 11.04 1.03
CA VAL A 133 11.23 10.98 0.92
C VAL A 133 11.65 9.56 1.28
N GLY A 134 12.17 8.82 0.32
CA GLY A 134 12.50 7.40 0.50
C GLY A 134 13.96 7.09 0.20
N HIS A 135 14.61 6.34 1.08
CA HIS A 135 15.97 5.83 0.87
C HIS A 135 15.96 4.33 0.57
N SER A 136 16.69 3.87 -0.46
CA SER A 136 16.80 2.44 -0.80
C SER A 136 15.43 1.80 -1.06
N LEU A 137 15.08 0.70 -0.37
CA LEU A 137 13.72 0.14 -0.37
C LEU A 137 12.66 1.21 -0.06
N GLY A 138 12.92 2.13 0.88
CA GLY A 138 12.01 3.22 1.18
C GLY A 138 11.76 4.14 -0.03
N GLY A 139 12.72 4.28 -0.95
CA GLY A 139 12.54 4.95 -2.22
C GLY A 139 11.56 4.22 -3.15
N ALA A 140 11.65 2.89 -3.20
CA ALA A 140 10.71 2.07 -3.95
C ALA A 140 9.29 2.14 -3.36
N LEU A 141 9.19 2.04 -2.03
CA LEU A 141 7.92 2.13 -1.32
C LEU A 141 7.30 3.54 -1.40
N ALA A 142 8.11 4.61 -1.39
CA ALA A 142 7.64 5.96 -1.63
C ALA A 142 7.02 6.10 -3.03
N PHE A 143 7.68 5.56 -4.06
CA PHE A 143 7.16 5.57 -5.42
C PHE A 143 5.85 4.77 -5.53
N ASP A 144 5.79 3.56 -4.97
CA ASP A 144 4.57 2.74 -4.91
C ASP A 144 3.42 3.45 -4.16
N ALA A 145 3.72 4.15 -3.07
CA ALA A 145 2.75 4.96 -2.34
C ALA A 145 2.24 6.16 -3.14
N ALA A 146 3.11 6.83 -3.89
CA ALA A 146 2.72 7.97 -4.70
C ALA A 146 1.82 7.61 -5.88
N LEU A 147 1.92 6.39 -6.41
CA LEU A 147 1.05 5.90 -7.47
C LEU A 147 -0.35 5.49 -6.98
N ARG A 148 -0.60 5.42 -5.67
CA ARG A 148 -1.91 5.08 -5.12
C ARG A 148 -2.76 6.36 -4.99
N PRO A 149 -3.89 6.49 -5.73
CA PRO A 149 -4.66 7.74 -5.78
C PRO A 149 -5.14 8.25 -4.41
N ALA A 150 -5.46 7.33 -3.49
CA ALA A 150 -5.87 7.66 -2.12
C ALA A 150 -4.83 8.49 -1.36
N ASN A 151 -3.54 8.31 -1.66
CA ASN A 151 -2.45 9.00 -0.98
C ASN A 151 -2.20 10.42 -1.49
N SER A 152 -2.48 10.68 -2.76
CA SER A 152 -2.41 11.99 -3.43
C SER A 152 -1.27 12.91 -2.89
N VAL A 153 -0.04 12.50 -3.14
CA VAL A 153 1.14 13.19 -2.61
C VAL A 153 1.58 14.34 -3.50
N ALA A 154 2.23 15.33 -2.88
CA ALA A 154 2.67 16.55 -3.52
C ALA A 154 3.93 16.36 -4.40
N GLY A 155 4.76 15.38 -4.05
CA GLY A 155 5.99 15.10 -4.77
C GLY A 155 6.80 13.99 -4.12
N LEU A 156 7.85 13.58 -4.85
CA LEU A 156 8.73 12.48 -4.48
C LEU A 156 10.18 12.94 -4.36
N VAL A 157 10.88 12.39 -3.36
CA VAL A 157 12.33 12.39 -3.26
C VAL A 157 12.80 10.95 -3.10
N MET A 158 13.50 10.43 -4.11
CA MET A 158 14.03 9.06 -4.14
C MET A 158 15.55 9.11 -3.96
N ILE A 159 16.08 8.55 -2.87
CA ILE A 159 17.50 8.57 -2.52
C ILE A 159 18.05 7.15 -2.61
N ALA A 160 19.02 6.93 -3.50
CA ALA A 160 19.56 5.61 -3.86
C ALA A 160 18.46 4.53 -3.97
N PRO A 161 17.39 4.77 -4.77
CA PRO A 161 16.20 3.93 -4.72
C PRO A 161 16.48 2.50 -5.17
N LEU A 162 15.91 1.54 -4.46
CA LEU A 162 15.96 0.14 -4.85
C LEU A 162 14.99 -0.13 -6.01
N VAL A 163 15.46 0.11 -7.23
CA VAL A 163 14.79 -0.31 -8.47
C VAL A 163 15.28 -1.69 -8.89
N GLU A 164 16.60 -1.87 -8.81
CA GLU A 164 17.29 -3.12 -9.09
C GLU A 164 18.47 -3.29 -8.13
N VAL A 165 18.72 -4.53 -7.70
CA VAL A 165 19.88 -4.86 -6.86
C VAL A 165 21.13 -4.92 -7.73
N SER A 166 22.22 -4.28 -7.28
CA SER A 166 23.49 -4.26 -8.01
C SER A 166 24.06 -5.66 -8.20
N ARG A 167 24.60 -5.94 -9.40
CA ARG A 167 25.34 -7.19 -9.69
C ARG A 167 26.64 -7.32 -8.89
N ALA A 168 27.14 -6.24 -8.28
CA ALA A 168 28.25 -6.32 -7.33
C ALA A 168 27.95 -7.27 -6.16
N ARG A 169 26.66 -7.50 -5.85
CA ARG A 169 26.20 -8.43 -4.81
C ARG A 169 26.11 -9.88 -5.27
N SER A 170 26.00 -10.15 -6.57
CA SER A 170 26.09 -11.50 -7.12
C SER A 170 26.56 -11.48 -8.57
N PRO A 171 27.79 -11.96 -8.87
CA PRO A 171 28.34 -11.91 -10.22
C PRO A 171 27.79 -12.99 -11.15
N VAL A 172 27.10 -14.02 -10.63
CA VAL A 172 26.73 -15.23 -11.39
C VAL A 172 25.25 -15.25 -11.80
N LEU A 173 24.32 -14.89 -10.91
CA LEU A 173 22.89 -14.73 -11.23
C LEU A 173 22.39 -13.46 -10.55
N ALA A 174 21.28 -12.91 -11.04
CA ALA A 174 20.62 -11.80 -10.34
C ALA A 174 20.31 -12.22 -8.89
N PRO A 175 20.47 -11.33 -7.89
CA PRO A 175 20.20 -11.63 -6.49
C PRO A 175 18.81 -12.22 -6.23
N GLU A 176 17.81 -11.76 -6.98
CA GLU A 176 16.45 -12.32 -6.95
C GLU A 176 16.38 -13.75 -7.48
N THR A 177 17.03 -14.05 -8.61
CA THR A 177 17.06 -15.43 -9.14
C THR A 177 17.76 -16.39 -8.19
N TRP A 178 18.88 -15.94 -7.58
CA TRP A 178 19.52 -16.70 -6.51
C TRP A 178 18.59 -16.90 -5.32
N PHE A 179 17.92 -15.85 -4.87
CA PHE A 179 16.99 -15.92 -3.76
C PHE A 179 15.84 -16.86 -4.07
N ASN A 180 15.17 -16.76 -5.23
CA ASN A 180 14.03 -17.62 -5.59
C ASN A 180 14.44 -19.09 -5.71
N LEU A 181 15.60 -19.38 -6.30
CA LEU A 181 16.13 -20.74 -6.36
C LEU A 181 16.37 -21.31 -4.95
N LEU A 182 16.97 -20.49 -4.09
CA LEU A 182 17.25 -20.89 -2.71
C LEU A 182 15.99 -20.86 -1.83
N ASP A 183 15.02 -19.98 -2.03
CA ASP A 183 13.81 -19.88 -1.21
C ASP A 183 12.95 -21.15 -1.31
N HIS A 184 12.98 -21.81 -2.47
CA HIS A 184 12.35 -23.11 -2.68
C HIS A 184 13.21 -24.29 -2.24
N LEU A 185 14.54 -24.17 -2.31
CA LEU A 185 15.46 -25.23 -1.89
C LEU A 185 15.78 -25.18 -0.41
N LEU A 186 15.66 -24.03 0.26
CA LEU A 186 15.86 -23.78 1.68
C LEU A 186 14.55 -24.09 2.43
N ILE A 187 14.30 -25.37 2.67
CA ILE A 187 13.20 -25.86 3.52
C ILE A 187 13.26 -25.27 4.96
N PHE A 188 14.28 -24.47 5.35
CA PHE A 188 14.96 -24.77 6.59
C PHE A 188 15.52 -23.59 7.43
N THR A 189 15.54 -22.32 6.97
CA THR A 189 15.70 -21.17 7.91
C THR A 189 14.62 -20.10 7.79
N ASP A 190 13.91 -19.87 8.91
CA ASP A 190 13.09 -18.68 9.18
C ASP A 190 13.97 -17.45 9.53
N ALA A 191 15.30 -17.49 9.36
CA ALA A 191 16.18 -16.37 9.69
C ALA A 191 17.47 -16.42 8.86
N ILE A 192 17.67 -15.42 8.02
CA ILE A 192 18.84 -15.23 7.16
C ILE A 192 19.79 -14.25 7.87
N ALA A 193 21.04 -14.66 8.08
CA ALA A 193 22.08 -13.75 8.53
C ALA A 193 22.68 -13.00 7.34
N SER A 194 22.49 -11.68 7.30
CA SER A 194 23.11 -10.79 6.31
C SER A 194 24.43 -10.24 6.84
N ARG A 195 25.51 -10.34 6.05
CA ARG A 195 26.84 -9.77 6.37
C ARG A 195 27.33 -8.86 5.25
N LEU A 196 26.42 -8.09 4.67
CA LEU A 196 26.74 -7.21 3.57
C LEU A 196 27.59 -6.03 4.09
N PRO A 197 28.75 -5.73 3.49
CA PRO A 197 29.49 -4.50 3.80
C PRO A 197 28.59 -3.28 3.65
N LYS A 198 28.68 -2.36 4.61
CA LYS A 198 28.02 -1.06 4.57
C LYS A 198 28.70 -0.21 3.50
N ASP A 199 27.92 0.17 2.50
CA ASP A 199 28.37 1.09 1.46
C ASP A 199 28.14 2.53 1.93
N LEU A 200 29.03 2.96 2.83
CA LEU A 200 29.03 4.25 3.53
C LEU A 200 30.50 4.66 3.70
N HIS A 201 30.88 5.77 3.08
CA HIS A 201 32.27 6.22 2.98
C HIS A 201 32.69 7.14 4.12
N ASP A 202 31.78 7.94 4.66
CA ASP A 202 32.02 8.75 5.86
C ASP A 202 32.36 7.85 7.06
N PRO A 203 33.59 7.92 7.62
CA PRO A 203 34.04 7.05 8.69
C PRO A 203 33.28 7.28 10.01
N ASP A 204 32.88 8.51 10.31
CA ASP A 204 32.18 8.87 11.55
C ASP A 204 30.74 8.34 11.50
N ALA A 205 30.08 8.50 10.35
CA ALA A 205 28.78 7.90 10.12
C ALA A 205 28.86 6.37 10.15
N ARG A 206 29.87 5.78 9.52
CA ARG A 206 30.06 4.31 9.46
C ARG A 206 30.27 3.68 10.83
N ALA A 207 30.93 4.39 11.75
CA ALA A 207 31.16 3.93 13.11
C ALA A 207 29.86 3.78 13.94
N THR A 208 28.84 4.58 13.62
CA THR A 208 27.59 4.67 14.40
C THR A 208 26.38 4.07 13.70
N TYR A 209 26.40 4.00 12.36
CA TYR A 209 25.31 3.45 11.56
C TYR A 209 25.11 1.96 11.88
N GLN A 210 23.87 1.54 12.14
CA GLN A 210 23.52 0.16 12.50
C GLN A 210 22.32 -0.29 11.66
N THR A 211 22.36 -1.55 11.23
CA THR A 211 21.31 -2.21 10.45
C THR A 211 21.00 -3.55 11.09
N ASP A 212 19.78 -4.05 10.88
CA ASP A 212 19.41 -5.39 11.28
C ASP A 212 20.31 -6.41 10.56
N ARG A 213 20.93 -7.31 11.33
CA ARG A 213 21.79 -8.36 10.79
C ARG A 213 21.04 -9.65 10.49
N PHE A 214 20.05 -9.96 11.31
CA PHE A 214 19.29 -11.21 11.24
C PHE A 214 17.92 -10.92 10.67
N ILE A 215 17.72 -11.27 9.41
CA ILE A 215 16.56 -10.89 8.61
C ILE A 215 15.72 -12.12 8.29
N HIS A 216 14.43 -12.12 8.61
CA HIS A 216 13.54 -13.21 8.23
C HIS A 216 13.33 -13.26 6.70
N ARG A 217 13.20 -14.46 6.12
CA ARG A 217 13.03 -14.63 4.66
C ARG A 217 11.85 -13.85 4.06
N ASP A 218 10.76 -13.74 4.83
CA ASP A 218 9.55 -13.02 4.41
C ASP A 218 9.86 -11.55 4.10
N MET A 219 10.86 -10.96 4.77
CA MET A 219 11.29 -9.60 4.47
C MET A 219 11.92 -9.49 3.07
N TYR A 220 12.69 -10.49 2.63
CA TYR A 220 13.23 -10.52 1.28
C TYR A 220 12.13 -10.76 0.24
N ARG A 221 11.14 -11.61 0.54
CA ARG A 221 9.97 -11.77 -0.34
C ARG A 221 9.23 -10.44 -0.51
N ALA A 222 9.01 -9.71 0.58
CA ALA A 222 8.41 -8.38 0.54
C ALA A 222 9.28 -7.37 -0.22
N LEU A 223 10.61 -7.42 -0.05
CA LEU A 223 11.58 -6.59 -0.77
C LEU A 223 11.44 -6.76 -2.30
N PHE A 224 11.46 -7.99 -2.80
CA PHE A 224 11.35 -8.27 -4.23
C PHE A 224 9.95 -7.94 -4.76
N ALA A 225 8.90 -8.23 -4.00
CA ALA A 225 7.55 -7.80 -4.35
C ALA A 225 7.45 -6.27 -4.50
N ALA A 226 8.17 -5.49 -3.67
CA ALA A 226 8.21 -4.04 -3.79
C ALA A 226 8.89 -3.57 -5.10
N THR A 227 10.01 -4.19 -5.48
CA THR A 227 10.71 -3.86 -6.73
C THR A 227 9.89 -4.22 -7.96
N ASP A 228 9.24 -5.39 -7.95
CA ASP A 228 8.40 -5.86 -9.04
C ASP A 228 7.17 -4.97 -9.23
N ALA A 229 6.60 -4.47 -8.13
CA ALA A 229 5.44 -3.60 -8.17
C ALA A 229 5.72 -2.26 -8.88
N ILE A 230 6.94 -1.72 -8.78
CA ILE A 230 7.24 -0.38 -9.32
C ILE A 230 7.90 -0.40 -10.70
N ARG A 231 8.70 -1.44 -11.01
CA ARG A 231 9.54 -1.48 -12.22
C ARG A 231 8.78 -1.22 -13.53
N PRO A 232 7.59 -1.82 -13.78
CA PRO A 232 6.87 -1.57 -15.03
C PRO A 232 6.08 -0.25 -15.02
N ARG A 233 6.05 0.48 -13.90
CA ARG A 233 5.13 1.60 -13.65
C ARG A 233 5.83 2.96 -13.60
N ALA A 234 7.11 3.05 -13.99
CA ALA A 234 7.88 4.29 -13.96
C ALA A 234 7.12 5.46 -14.63
N ALA A 235 6.55 5.20 -15.81
CA ALA A 235 5.81 6.18 -16.61
C ALA A 235 4.48 6.64 -15.98
N GLU A 236 3.97 5.98 -14.95
CA GLU A 236 2.71 6.38 -14.30
C GLU A 236 2.88 7.63 -13.44
N TRP A 237 4.10 7.94 -12.99
CA TRP A 237 4.35 9.11 -12.16
C TRP A 237 4.52 10.38 -13.00
N HIS A 238 3.69 11.39 -12.72
CA HIS A 238 3.66 12.68 -13.44
C HIS A 238 4.05 13.88 -12.56
N GLY A 239 4.12 13.69 -11.23
CA GLY A 239 4.35 14.79 -10.29
C GLY A 239 5.83 15.18 -10.14
N PRO A 240 6.11 16.14 -9.23
CA PRO A 240 7.47 16.55 -8.92
C PRO A 240 8.35 15.39 -8.42
N LEU A 241 9.57 15.25 -8.96
CA LEU A 241 10.50 14.19 -8.58
C LEU A 241 11.95 14.68 -8.43
N VAL A 242 12.54 14.47 -7.26
CA VAL A 242 14.01 14.47 -7.11
C VAL A 242 14.48 13.04 -7.00
N MET A 243 15.48 12.67 -7.80
CA MET A 243 16.23 11.43 -7.59
C MET A 243 17.69 11.75 -7.26
N ALA A 244 18.21 11.17 -6.19
CA ALA A 244 19.61 11.23 -5.82
C ALA A 244 20.21 9.84 -5.86
N ILE A 245 21.34 9.66 -6.54
CA ILE A 245 22.03 8.36 -6.66
C ILE A 245 23.52 8.50 -6.30
N ALA A 246 24.09 7.44 -5.75
CA ALA A 246 25.53 7.30 -5.63
C ALA A 246 26.07 6.78 -6.97
N ALA A 247 27.13 7.39 -7.51
CA ALA A 247 27.61 7.03 -8.85
C ALA A 247 28.16 5.60 -8.91
N ASN A 248 28.69 5.09 -7.80
CA ASN A 248 29.32 3.78 -7.67
C ASN A 248 28.67 2.93 -6.57
N ASP A 249 27.34 2.92 -6.51
CA ASP A 249 26.56 2.21 -5.49
C ASP A 249 26.79 0.69 -5.55
N GLN A 250 27.16 0.10 -4.42
CA GLN A 250 27.45 -1.34 -4.29
C GLN A 250 26.22 -2.16 -3.85
N ILE A 251 25.07 -1.51 -3.62
CA ILE A 251 23.82 -2.13 -3.15
C ILE A 251 22.78 -2.13 -4.27
N VAL A 252 22.51 -0.97 -4.85
CA VAL A 252 21.52 -0.79 -5.92
C VAL A 252 22.21 -0.46 -7.23
N ASP A 253 21.61 -0.83 -8.35
CA ASP A 253 22.18 -0.53 -9.67
C ASP A 253 21.86 0.92 -10.07
N SER A 254 22.86 1.81 -9.97
CA SER A 254 22.70 3.22 -10.34
C SER A 254 22.32 3.42 -11.80
N SER A 255 22.71 2.52 -12.72
CA SER A 255 22.31 2.61 -14.13
C SER A 255 20.82 2.28 -14.29
N ALA A 256 20.33 1.28 -13.57
CA ALA A 256 18.90 0.98 -13.51
C ALA A 256 18.11 2.15 -12.90
N SER A 257 18.62 2.80 -11.85
CA SER A 257 17.99 4.00 -11.28
C SER A 257 17.93 5.16 -12.29
N ARG A 258 19.00 5.40 -13.07
CA ARG A 258 18.99 6.41 -14.15
C ARG A 258 17.95 6.09 -15.22
N PHE A 259 17.88 4.84 -15.66
CA PHE A 259 16.90 4.41 -16.65
C PHE A 259 15.47 4.58 -16.12
N PHE A 260 15.24 4.18 -14.87
CA PHE A 260 13.94 4.35 -14.21
C PHE A 260 13.54 5.82 -14.13
N PHE A 261 14.44 6.71 -13.70
CA PHE A 261 14.20 8.16 -13.68
C PHE A 261 13.80 8.68 -15.05
N ALA A 262 14.57 8.33 -16.10
CA ALA A 262 14.31 8.76 -17.47
C ALA A 262 12.99 8.20 -18.04
N ALA A 263 12.50 7.08 -17.51
CA ALA A 263 11.24 6.46 -17.91
C ALA A 263 10.02 7.07 -17.19
N THR A 264 10.21 7.93 -16.18
CA THR A 264 9.09 8.64 -15.52
C THR A 264 8.55 9.78 -16.38
N ASN A 265 7.29 10.13 -16.18
CA ASN A 265 6.69 11.35 -16.75
C ASN A 265 6.79 12.54 -15.77
N ALA A 266 7.75 12.50 -14.84
CA ALA A 266 7.85 13.43 -13.73
C ALA A 266 8.13 14.88 -14.18
N ALA A 267 7.31 15.82 -13.71
CA ALA A 267 7.48 17.24 -13.98
C ALA A 267 7.05 18.10 -12.78
N PRO A 268 7.90 19.04 -12.30
CA PRO A 268 9.33 19.15 -12.60
C PRO A 268 10.11 17.93 -12.11
N SER A 269 11.30 17.69 -12.65
CA SER A 269 12.17 16.60 -12.19
C SER A 269 13.65 16.97 -12.13
N ALA A 270 14.39 16.36 -11.22
CA ALA A 270 15.81 16.60 -11.03
C ALA A 270 16.56 15.34 -10.60
N LEU A 271 17.57 14.94 -11.37
CA LEU A 271 18.54 13.91 -10.99
C LEU A 271 19.77 14.56 -10.31
N ALA A 272 20.32 13.92 -9.29
CA ALA A 272 21.54 14.31 -8.61
C ALA A 272 22.46 13.11 -8.43
N GLU A 273 23.72 13.25 -8.80
CA GLU A 273 24.71 12.17 -8.69
C GLU A 273 25.81 12.56 -7.70
N TYR A 274 26.14 11.64 -6.80
CA TYR A 274 27.15 11.81 -5.77
C TYR A 274 28.28 10.80 -5.99
N HIS A 275 29.48 11.29 -6.28
CA HIS A 275 30.63 10.44 -6.59
C HIS A 275 31.47 10.06 -5.37
N ALA A 276 31.36 10.84 -4.29
CA ALA A 276 32.12 10.62 -3.05
C ALA A 276 31.39 9.74 -2.03
N ALA A 277 30.09 9.49 -2.22
CA ALA A 277 29.25 8.71 -1.32
C ALA A 277 29.04 7.29 -1.84
N GLY A 278 28.74 6.38 -0.91
CA GLY A 278 28.15 5.08 -1.18
C GLY A 278 26.62 5.12 -1.07
N HIS A 279 26.00 3.96 -0.97
CA HIS A 279 24.56 3.77 -0.87
C HIS A 279 23.84 4.59 0.21
N VAL A 280 24.44 4.78 1.39
CA VAL A 280 23.79 5.43 2.54
C VAL A 280 23.91 6.96 2.47
N LEU A 281 23.54 7.53 1.31
CA LEU A 281 23.58 8.97 1.00
C LEU A 281 23.05 9.89 2.11
N PRO A 282 21.95 9.58 2.83
CA PRO A 282 21.45 10.46 3.90
C PRO A 282 22.44 10.72 5.05
N LEU A 283 23.45 9.84 5.24
CA LEU A 283 24.48 9.97 6.27
C LEU A 283 25.89 10.24 5.73
N ASP A 284 26.09 10.01 4.43
CA ASP A 284 27.41 10.00 3.78
C ASP A 284 27.86 11.40 3.34
N TYR A 285 29.02 11.46 2.67
CA TYR A 285 29.54 12.68 2.08
C TYR A 285 28.55 13.32 1.10
N GLY A 286 28.27 14.61 1.31
CA GLY A 286 27.34 15.37 0.48
C GLY A 286 25.88 15.33 0.95
N HIS A 287 25.57 14.76 2.12
CA HIS A 287 24.23 14.82 2.72
C HIS A 287 23.73 16.26 2.91
N ASP A 288 24.62 17.21 3.20
CA ASP A 288 24.35 18.65 3.31
C ASP A 288 23.90 19.25 1.97
N LYS A 289 24.62 18.92 0.90
CA LYS A 289 24.27 19.32 -0.47
C LYS A 289 22.97 18.66 -0.93
N LEU A 290 22.74 17.42 -0.52
CA LEU A 290 21.48 16.70 -0.77
C LEU A 290 20.32 17.39 -0.06
N ALA A 291 20.45 17.73 1.21
CA ALA A 291 19.45 18.49 1.94
C ALA A 291 19.15 19.82 1.24
N ALA A 292 20.18 20.60 0.91
CA ALA A 292 20.02 21.88 0.21
C ALA A 292 19.29 21.73 -1.14
N LYS A 293 19.59 20.65 -1.89
CA LYS A 293 18.92 20.38 -3.16
C LYS A 293 17.45 20.01 -2.98
N ILE A 294 17.14 19.18 -1.99
CA ILE A 294 15.75 18.80 -1.64
C ILE A 294 14.98 20.05 -1.21
N ILE A 295 15.54 20.86 -0.31
CA ILE A 295 14.92 22.10 0.18
C ILE A 295 14.56 23.01 -0.98
N ARG A 296 15.56 23.31 -1.82
CA ARG A 296 15.38 24.18 -2.98
C ARG A 296 14.32 23.64 -3.93
N PHE A 297 14.38 22.35 -4.27
CA PHE A 297 13.43 21.76 -5.21
C PHE A 297 12.00 21.82 -4.68
N ILE A 298 11.78 21.51 -3.39
CA ILE A 298 10.44 21.53 -2.79
C ILE A 298 9.90 22.97 -2.71
N GLN A 299 10.74 23.96 -2.41
CA GLN A 299 10.34 25.37 -2.34
C GLN A 299 10.08 25.98 -3.71
N GLU A 300 10.79 25.55 -4.75
CA GLU A 300 10.62 26.02 -6.14
C GLU A 300 9.56 25.23 -6.91
N ALA A 301 9.19 24.03 -6.46
CA ALA A 301 8.17 23.22 -7.11
C ALA A 301 6.83 23.95 -7.06
N PRO A 302 6.06 23.96 -8.18
CA PRO A 302 4.71 24.49 -8.16
C PRO A 302 3.92 23.72 -7.11
N MET A 303 3.39 24.45 -6.11
CA MET A 303 2.56 23.85 -5.07
C MET A 303 1.43 23.07 -5.75
N PRO A 304 1.33 21.75 -5.56
CA PRO A 304 0.22 21.02 -6.11
C PRO A 304 -1.05 21.62 -5.50
N ALA A 305 -2.04 21.87 -6.34
CA ALA A 305 -3.35 22.27 -5.85
C ALA A 305 -3.76 21.27 -4.76
N PRO A 306 -4.25 21.73 -3.58
CA PRO A 306 -4.72 20.81 -2.57
C PRO A 306 -5.69 19.83 -3.22
N PRO A 307 -5.65 18.53 -2.87
CA PRO A 307 -6.55 17.55 -3.47
C PRO A 307 -7.96 18.10 -3.38
N PRO A 308 -8.71 18.15 -4.51
CA PRO A 308 -10.04 18.73 -4.48
C PRO A 308 -10.84 17.98 -3.42
N PRO A 309 -11.56 18.70 -2.53
CA PRO A 309 -12.21 18.11 -1.37
C PRO A 309 -13.02 16.89 -1.82
N VAL A 310 -12.92 15.80 -1.07
CA VAL A 310 -13.63 14.55 -1.38
C VAL A 310 -14.63 14.33 -0.26
N GLU A 311 -15.87 14.07 -0.63
CA GLU A 311 -16.93 13.72 0.32
C GLU A 311 -17.27 12.22 0.20
N LEU A 312 -17.77 11.66 1.30
CA LEU A 312 -18.18 10.25 1.37
C LEU A 312 -19.70 10.12 1.31
N ALA A 313 -20.19 9.14 0.56
CA ALA A 313 -21.57 8.68 0.63
C ALA A 313 -21.58 7.16 0.86
N THR A 314 -22.49 6.64 1.68
CA THR A 314 -22.58 5.20 1.94
C THR A 314 -24.01 4.72 1.79
N PHE A 315 -24.22 3.76 0.88
CA PHE A 315 -25.55 3.28 0.50
C PHE A 315 -25.59 1.75 0.46
N ALA A 316 -26.70 1.18 0.92
CA ALA A 316 -27.07 -0.23 0.72
C ALA A 316 -28.36 -0.30 -0.10
N GLY A 317 -28.36 -1.07 -1.18
CA GLY A 317 -29.46 -1.09 -2.16
C GLY A 317 -29.64 -2.45 -2.82
N GLY A 318 -29.38 -3.53 -2.08
CA GLY A 318 -29.29 -4.89 -2.61
C GLY A 318 -27.85 -5.34 -2.77
N CYS A 319 -27.59 -6.30 -3.67
CA CYS A 319 -26.23 -6.78 -3.93
C CYS A 319 -25.28 -5.64 -4.29
N PHE A 320 -24.19 -5.50 -3.53
CA PHE A 320 -23.22 -4.42 -3.71
C PHE A 320 -22.54 -4.39 -5.08
N TRP A 321 -22.43 -5.52 -5.80
CA TRP A 321 -21.82 -5.57 -7.14
C TRP A 321 -22.67 -4.80 -8.15
N CYS A 322 -23.99 -4.80 -7.96
CA CYS A 322 -24.90 -4.03 -8.79
C CYS A 322 -24.73 -2.53 -8.53
N ILE A 323 -24.70 -2.17 -7.24
CA ILE A 323 -24.68 -0.78 -6.79
C ILE A 323 -23.32 -0.13 -7.08
N GLU A 324 -22.23 -0.87 -6.86
CA GLU A 324 -20.86 -0.46 -7.17
C GLU A 324 -20.74 0.02 -8.62
N GLU A 325 -21.16 -0.83 -9.55
CA GLU A 325 -21.05 -0.53 -10.98
C GLU A 325 -21.89 0.67 -11.41
N ILE A 326 -23.06 0.87 -10.80
CA ILE A 326 -23.93 2.03 -11.09
C ILE A 326 -23.24 3.34 -10.71
N PHE A 327 -22.68 3.40 -9.50
CA PHE A 327 -22.04 4.60 -9.00
C PHE A 327 -20.67 4.86 -9.64
N ARG A 328 -19.93 3.80 -9.97
CA ARG A 328 -18.62 3.90 -10.62
C ARG A 328 -18.68 4.62 -11.98
N GLN A 329 -19.83 4.58 -12.66
CA GLN A 329 -20.04 5.25 -13.95
C GLN A 329 -20.43 6.73 -13.83
N GLN A 330 -20.62 7.26 -12.62
CA GLN A 330 -21.09 8.63 -12.45
C GLN A 330 -19.95 9.65 -12.55
N PRO A 331 -20.16 10.77 -13.28
CA PRO A 331 -19.24 11.90 -13.25
C PRO A 331 -18.98 12.36 -11.81
N GLY A 332 -17.73 12.71 -11.51
CA GLY A 332 -17.33 13.15 -10.17
C GLY A 332 -17.17 12.05 -9.13
N VAL A 333 -17.61 10.82 -9.38
CA VAL A 333 -17.29 9.68 -8.50
C VAL A 333 -15.85 9.24 -8.76
N ARG A 334 -15.03 9.24 -7.71
CA ARG A 334 -13.60 8.87 -7.77
C ARG A 334 -13.36 7.41 -7.46
N ARG A 335 -14.06 6.89 -6.45
CA ARG A 335 -13.93 5.52 -5.99
C ARG A 335 -15.26 5.03 -5.44
N VAL A 336 -15.55 3.76 -5.68
CA VAL A 336 -16.65 3.04 -5.05
C VAL A 336 -16.05 1.77 -4.47
N THR A 337 -16.22 1.58 -3.16
CA THR A 337 -15.70 0.39 -2.46
C THR A 337 -16.89 -0.44 -2.00
N SER A 338 -16.95 -1.70 -2.41
CA SER A 338 -17.92 -2.68 -1.93
C SER A 338 -17.55 -3.14 -0.53
N GLY A 339 -18.51 -3.26 0.39
CA GLY A 339 -18.23 -3.66 1.76
C GLY A 339 -19.47 -3.86 2.63
N TYR A 340 -19.23 -3.90 3.94
CA TYR A 340 -20.21 -4.28 4.96
C TYR A 340 -20.30 -3.21 6.05
N THR A 341 -21.51 -2.78 6.40
CA THR A 341 -21.74 -1.79 7.48
C THR A 341 -23.14 -1.94 8.08
N GLY A 342 -23.43 -1.21 9.16
CA GLY A 342 -24.74 -1.24 9.86
C GLY A 342 -25.04 -2.51 10.64
N GLY A 343 -24.01 -3.29 10.99
CA GLY A 343 -24.12 -4.52 11.79
C GLY A 343 -23.19 -4.49 13.01
N GLU A 344 -23.21 -5.57 13.79
CA GLU A 344 -22.50 -5.65 15.09
C GLU A 344 -21.20 -6.45 15.02
N THR A 345 -21.01 -7.26 13.97
CA THR A 345 -19.86 -8.15 13.86
C THR A 345 -18.61 -7.38 13.42
N THR A 346 -17.52 -7.48 14.17
CA THR A 346 -16.26 -6.84 13.77
C THR A 346 -15.54 -7.66 12.71
N ASN A 347 -15.12 -7.01 11.61
CA ASN A 347 -14.41 -7.64 10.48
C ASN A 347 -15.15 -8.86 9.89
N PRO A 348 -16.42 -8.72 9.47
CA PRO A 348 -17.18 -9.83 8.91
C PRO A 348 -16.62 -10.25 7.55
N THR A 349 -16.68 -11.55 7.23
CA THR A 349 -16.41 -12.06 5.88
C THR A 349 -17.68 -12.03 5.02
N TYR A 350 -17.53 -12.12 3.69
CA TYR A 350 -18.69 -12.26 2.79
C TYR A 350 -19.61 -13.41 3.21
N ARG A 351 -19.03 -14.53 3.66
CA ARG A 351 -19.79 -15.70 4.12
C ARG A 351 -20.59 -15.40 5.39
N ASP A 352 -20.01 -14.65 6.32
CA ASP A 352 -20.69 -14.26 7.55
C ASP A 352 -21.86 -13.33 7.24
N VAL A 353 -21.68 -12.36 6.33
CA VAL A 353 -22.76 -11.47 5.90
C VAL A 353 -23.86 -12.22 5.14
N CYS A 354 -23.48 -13.19 4.30
CA CYS A 354 -24.43 -14.05 3.59
C CYS A 354 -25.30 -14.91 4.52
N SER A 355 -24.88 -15.19 5.76
CA SER A 355 -25.73 -15.91 6.72
C SER A 355 -26.92 -15.07 7.19
N GLY A 356 -26.81 -13.74 7.10
CA GLY A 356 -27.79 -12.78 7.60
C GLY A 356 -27.72 -12.52 9.12
N GLU A 357 -26.83 -13.20 9.85
CA GLU A 357 -26.76 -13.13 11.31
C GLU A 357 -25.95 -11.94 11.84
N THR A 358 -25.09 -11.35 11.01
CA THR A 358 -24.16 -10.29 11.45
C THR A 358 -24.80 -8.91 11.62
N GLY A 359 -26.01 -8.74 11.10
CA GLY A 359 -26.71 -7.44 11.01
C GLY A 359 -26.20 -6.52 9.90
N HIS A 360 -25.07 -6.83 9.27
CA HIS A 360 -24.50 -5.99 8.21
C HIS A 360 -25.38 -5.97 6.96
N ALA A 361 -25.43 -4.81 6.31
CA ALA A 361 -25.85 -4.68 4.92
C ALA A 361 -24.63 -4.82 4.01
N GLU A 362 -24.83 -5.43 2.84
CA GLU A 362 -23.98 -5.15 1.69
C GLU A 362 -24.18 -3.69 1.28
N ALA A 363 -23.09 -2.94 1.28
CA ALA A 363 -23.10 -1.50 1.03
C ALA A 363 -21.93 -1.11 0.13
N VAL A 364 -22.05 0.07 -0.46
CA VAL A 364 -20.94 0.75 -1.13
C VAL A 364 -20.57 2.01 -0.39
N GLN A 365 -19.28 2.28 -0.25
CA GLN A 365 -18.75 3.58 0.15
C GLN A 365 -18.20 4.29 -1.08
N ILE A 366 -18.77 5.45 -1.38
CA ILE A 366 -18.48 6.26 -2.55
C ILE A 366 -17.67 7.47 -2.11
N GLU A 367 -16.51 7.66 -2.73
CA GLU A 367 -15.76 8.92 -2.69
C GLU A 367 -16.11 9.74 -3.91
N PHE A 368 -16.62 10.95 -3.71
CA PHE A 368 -17.01 11.82 -4.80
C PHE A 368 -16.45 13.23 -4.64
N ASP A 369 -16.27 13.88 -5.78
CA ASP A 369 -15.87 15.27 -5.90
C ASP A 369 -17.12 16.16 -5.88
N PRO A 370 -17.34 16.96 -4.81
CA PRO A 370 -18.50 17.83 -4.67
C PRO A 370 -18.53 18.95 -5.72
N ALA A 371 -17.42 19.21 -6.42
CA ALA A 371 -17.39 20.16 -7.53
C ALA A 371 -17.92 19.57 -8.85
N GLN A 372 -18.02 18.24 -8.97
CA GLN A 372 -18.46 17.55 -10.19
C GLN A 372 -19.81 16.84 -10.01
N THR A 373 -20.11 16.36 -8.81
CA THR A 373 -21.40 15.75 -8.46
C THR A 373 -21.80 16.14 -7.04
N SER A 374 -23.07 15.97 -6.68
CA SER A 374 -23.56 16.32 -5.34
C SER A 374 -24.14 15.10 -4.64
N TYR A 375 -24.14 15.13 -3.30
CA TYR A 375 -24.80 14.10 -2.51
C TYR A 375 -26.27 13.92 -2.88
N ALA A 376 -26.97 15.00 -3.24
CA ALA A 376 -28.35 14.95 -3.71
C ALA A 376 -28.50 14.21 -5.05
N ALA A 377 -27.56 14.40 -5.98
CA ALA A 377 -27.54 13.66 -7.25
C ALA A 377 -27.26 12.16 -7.03
N LEU A 378 -26.38 11.83 -6.08
CA LEU A 378 -26.12 10.45 -5.69
C LEU A 378 -27.34 9.79 -5.02
N LEU A 379 -28.08 10.52 -4.19
CA LEU A 379 -29.35 10.07 -3.59
C LEU A 379 -30.43 9.81 -4.64
N ASP A 380 -30.58 10.68 -5.63
CA ASP A 380 -31.52 10.48 -6.74
C ASP A 380 -31.20 9.19 -7.51
N LEU A 381 -29.93 9.00 -7.86
CA LEU A 381 -29.50 7.80 -8.55
C LEU A 381 -29.71 6.55 -7.68
N PHE A 382 -29.39 6.63 -6.39
CA PHE A 382 -29.62 5.54 -5.43
C PHE A 382 -31.10 5.10 -5.46
N LEU A 383 -32.04 6.05 -5.39
CA LEU A 383 -33.47 5.73 -5.37
C LEU A 383 -34.00 5.15 -6.68
N ARG A 384 -33.32 5.42 -7.80
CA ARG A 384 -33.61 4.79 -9.11
C ARG A 384 -32.88 3.45 -9.29
N ALA A 385 -31.81 3.22 -8.53
CA ALA A 385 -30.93 2.06 -8.69
C ALA A 385 -31.54 0.77 -8.15
N HIS A 386 -32.53 0.83 -7.28
CA HIS A 386 -33.20 -0.34 -6.68
C HIS A 386 -34.67 -0.01 -6.37
N ASP A 387 -35.44 -0.98 -5.87
CA ASP A 387 -36.82 -0.75 -5.45
C ASP A 387 -36.85 -0.42 -3.94
N PRO A 388 -36.94 0.87 -3.55
CA PRO A 388 -36.88 1.29 -2.15
C PRO A 388 -38.13 0.91 -1.34
N THR A 389 -39.14 0.28 -1.96
CA THR A 389 -40.34 -0.22 -1.26
C THR A 389 -40.20 -1.67 -0.78
N GLN A 390 -39.16 -2.39 -1.24
CA GLN A 390 -38.92 -3.78 -0.86
C GLN A 390 -38.12 -3.87 0.44
N LEU A 391 -38.76 -4.39 1.49
CA LEU A 391 -38.11 -4.66 2.76
C LEU A 391 -37.19 -5.88 2.63
N ASN A 392 -35.91 -5.72 2.98
CA ASN A 392 -34.91 -6.80 3.04
C ASN A 392 -34.83 -7.64 1.75
N ARG A 393 -35.00 -7.00 0.60
CA ARG A 393 -35.03 -7.67 -0.70
C ARG A 393 -34.77 -6.70 -1.82
N GLN A 394 -34.04 -7.12 -2.85
CA GLN A 394 -33.97 -6.43 -4.13
C GLN A 394 -33.98 -7.46 -5.27
N GLY A 395 -35.16 -7.68 -5.85
CA GLY A 395 -35.33 -8.68 -6.90
C GLY A 395 -35.10 -10.11 -6.41
N ALA A 396 -34.00 -10.75 -6.85
CA ALA A 396 -33.61 -12.10 -6.45
C ALA A 396 -32.76 -12.13 -5.17
N ASP A 397 -32.20 -10.99 -4.77
CA ASP A 397 -31.39 -10.89 -3.56
C ASP A 397 -32.33 -10.71 -2.36
N VAL A 398 -32.39 -11.69 -1.45
CA VAL A 398 -33.33 -11.73 -0.31
C VAL A 398 -32.58 -11.91 0.99
N GLY A 399 -32.87 -11.04 1.96
CA GLY A 399 -32.26 -11.04 3.30
C GLY A 399 -31.97 -9.64 3.82
N THR A 400 -31.74 -9.53 5.14
CA THR A 400 -31.43 -8.26 5.83
C THR A 400 -30.14 -7.61 5.31
N GLN A 401 -29.22 -8.41 4.77
CA GLN A 401 -28.01 -7.96 4.12
C GLN A 401 -28.27 -7.21 2.80
N TYR A 402 -29.41 -7.44 2.16
CA TYR A 402 -29.82 -6.79 0.91
C TYR A 402 -30.85 -5.68 1.12
N ARG A 403 -31.00 -5.20 2.37
CA ARG A 403 -31.92 -4.10 2.70
C ARG A 403 -31.51 -2.79 2.02
N SER A 404 -32.48 -1.91 1.88
CA SER A 404 -32.22 -0.54 1.44
C SER A 404 -31.89 0.35 2.65
N ALA A 405 -30.71 0.96 2.68
CA ALA A 405 -30.29 1.86 3.75
C ALA A 405 -29.36 2.98 3.24
N ILE A 406 -29.42 4.14 3.89
CA ILE A 406 -28.55 5.30 3.68
C ILE A 406 -27.78 5.54 4.98
N PHE A 407 -26.45 5.39 4.92
CA PHE A 407 -25.54 5.59 6.04
C PHE A 407 -24.88 6.97 5.94
N THR A 408 -25.28 7.87 6.83
CA THR A 408 -25.05 9.32 6.71
C THR A 408 -23.76 9.76 7.43
N HIS A 409 -22.93 10.53 6.73
CA HIS A 409 -21.68 11.10 7.23
C HIS A 409 -21.89 12.50 7.82
N GLY A 410 -22.84 12.61 8.74
CA GLY A 410 -23.13 13.83 9.48
C GLY A 410 -24.52 14.46 9.24
N PRO A 411 -24.84 15.55 9.95
CA PRO A 411 -26.21 16.09 9.99
C PRO A 411 -26.74 16.56 8.63
N ALA A 412 -25.90 17.17 7.80
CA ALA A 412 -26.28 17.67 6.48
C ALA A 412 -26.74 16.53 5.54
N GLN A 413 -26.02 15.39 5.54
CA GLN A 413 -26.44 14.22 4.78
C GLN A 413 -27.72 13.59 5.31
N ALA A 414 -27.90 13.56 6.63
CA ALA A 414 -29.12 13.04 7.23
C ALA A 414 -30.35 13.88 6.88
N GLU A 415 -30.20 15.21 6.84
CA GLU A 415 -31.26 16.11 6.38
C GLU A 415 -31.57 15.93 4.89
N ALA A 416 -30.53 15.90 4.04
CA ALA A 416 -30.69 15.69 2.61
C ALA A 416 -31.33 14.33 2.29
N ALA A 417 -30.95 13.26 2.99
CA ALA A 417 -31.53 11.93 2.84
C ALA A 417 -33.02 11.92 3.21
N ARG A 418 -33.40 12.53 4.35
CA ARG A 418 -34.81 12.66 4.75
C ARG A 418 -35.62 13.43 3.72
N ALA A 419 -35.08 14.54 3.21
CA ALA A 419 -35.73 15.34 2.19
C ALA A 419 -35.92 14.55 0.87
N ALA A 420 -34.90 13.81 0.44
CA ALA A 420 -34.97 12.98 -0.75
C ALA A 420 -36.02 11.86 -0.62
N LEU A 421 -36.06 11.14 0.50
CA LEU A 421 -37.09 10.10 0.73
C LEU A 421 -38.50 10.70 0.80
N ALA A 422 -38.67 11.87 1.41
CA ALA A 422 -39.96 12.55 1.46
C ALA A 422 -40.44 12.96 0.06
N ALA A 423 -39.55 13.55 -0.75
CA ALA A 423 -39.85 13.93 -2.13
C ALA A 423 -40.18 12.71 -3.00
N ALA A 424 -39.41 11.62 -2.84
CA ALA A 424 -39.63 10.38 -3.56
C ALA A 424 -40.98 9.72 -3.23
N ASN A 425 -41.36 9.67 -1.95
CA ASN A 425 -42.70 9.21 -1.55
C ASN A 425 -43.83 10.09 -2.11
N ALA A 426 -43.62 11.40 -2.17
CA ALA A 426 -44.63 12.35 -2.69
C ALA A 426 -44.74 12.32 -4.23
N SER A 427 -43.73 11.80 -4.94
CA SER A 427 -43.67 11.82 -6.40
C SER A 427 -44.67 10.89 -7.10
N GLY A 428 -45.21 9.90 -6.38
CA GLY A 428 -46.06 8.85 -6.96
C GLY A 428 -45.32 7.85 -7.87
N GLN A 429 -43.98 7.88 -7.90
CA GLN A 429 -43.17 6.98 -8.73
C GLN A 429 -43.16 5.52 -8.22
N PHE A 430 -43.41 5.32 -6.93
CA PHE A 430 -43.36 4.01 -6.29
C PHE A 430 -44.75 3.49 -5.95
N THR A 431 -44.97 2.19 -6.14
CA THR A 431 -46.27 1.53 -5.91
C THR A 431 -46.61 1.33 -4.43
N GLY A 432 -45.68 1.62 -3.53
CA GLY A 432 -45.82 1.46 -2.09
C GLY A 432 -44.96 2.46 -1.31
N PRO A 433 -45.09 2.50 0.02
CA PRO A 433 -44.26 3.36 0.86
C PRO A 433 -42.80 2.95 0.80
N ILE A 434 -41.90 3.93 0.75
CA ILE A 434 -40.45 3.68 0.84
C ILE A 434 -40.09 3.18 2.24
N VAL A 435 -39.36 2.07 2.31
CA VAL A 435 -38.88 1.43 3.55
C VAL A 435 -37.37 1.58 3.76
N THR A 436 -36.70 2.39 2.94
CA THR A 436 -35.27 2.72 3.07
C THR A 436 -34.96 3.30 4.44
N GLN A 437 -33.98 2.71 5.12
CA GLN A 437 -33.50 3.16 6.43
C GLN A 437 -32.54 4.36 6.29
N ILE A 438 -32.53 5.26 7.28
CA ILE A 438 -31.51 6.31 7.40
C ILE A 438 -30.82 6.11 8.75
N GLU A 439 -29.53 5.83 8.72
CA GLU A 439 -28.70 5.57 9.90
C GLU A 439 -27.44 6.43 9.86
N PRO A 440 -26.85 6.79 11.01
CA PRO A 440 -25.49 7.34 11.03
C PRO A 440 -24.49 6.31 10.50
N ALA A 441 -23.50 6.75 9.72
CA ALA A 441 -22.45 5.86 9.26
C ALA A 441 -21.62 5.36 10.47
N GLY A 442 -21.56 4.03 10.61
CA GLY A 442 -20.67 3.34 11.56
C GLY A 442 -19.38 2.86 10.90
N PRO A 443 -18.68 1.87 11.51
CA PRO A 443 -17.56 1.20 10.86
C PRO A 443 -17.96 0.63 9.49
N PHE A 444 -17.08 0.81 8.50
CA PHE A 444 -17.20 0.22 7.18
C PHE A 444 -16.10 -0.80 6.98
N TYR A 445 -16.46 -2.04 6.67
CA TYR A 445 -15.52 -3.13 6.43
C TYR A 445 -15.47 -3.39 4.92
N PRO A 446 -14.37 -3.05 4.22
CA PRO A 446 -14.23 -3.39 2.81
C PRO A 446 -14.38 -4.88 2.59
N ALA A 447 -15.15 -5.26 1.58
CA ALA A 447 -15.24 -6.64 1.14
C ALA A 447 -13.92 -7.10 0.52
N GLU A 448 -13.74 -8.41 0.47
CA GLU A 448 -12.56 -9.07 -0.06
C GLU A 448 -12.25 -8.63 -1.50
N ALA A 449 -10.98 -8.69 -1.90
CA ALA A 449 -10.50 -8.07 -3.15
C ALA A 449 -11.13 -8.64 -4.43
N ASP A 450 -11.70 -9.84 -4.37
CA ASP A 450 -12.46 -10.48 -5.45
C ASP A 450 -13.90 -9.96 -5.59
N HIS A 451 -14.43 -9.26 -4.57
CA HIS A 451 -15.72 -8.59 -4.61
C HIS A 451 -15.66 -7.14 -5.13
N GLN A 452 -14.46 -6.56 -5.22
CA GLN A 452 -14.27 -5.22 -5.79
C GLN A 452 -14.24 -5.28 -7.33
N GLU A 453 -14.93 -4.33 -7.96
CA GLU A 453 -15.07 -4.21 -9.41
C GLU A 453 -15.60 -5.51 -10.05
N TYR A 454 -16.50 -6.21 -9.34
CA TYR A 454 -16.89 -7.56 -9.71
C TYR A 454 -17.47 -7.63 -11.12
N TYR A 455 -18.33 -6.68 -11.50
CA TYR A 455 -18.92 -6.63 -12.83
C TYR A 455 -17.88 -6.48 -13.94
N LEU A 456 -16.91 -5.58 -13.76
CA LEU A 456 -15.83 -5.36 -14.73
C LEU A 456 -15.03 -6.63 -14.99
N ARG A 457 -14.72 -7.35 -13.92
CA ARG A 457 -13.88 -8.56 -13.94
C ARG A 457 -14.65 -9.79 -14.41
N ASN A 458 -15.98 -9.78 -14.31
CA ASN A 458 -16.83 -10.96 -14.51
C ASN A 458 -18.03 -10.72 -15.43
N LYS A 459 -17.92 -9.86 -16.46
CA LYS A 459 -19.04 -9.48 -17.36
C LYS A 459 -19.84 -10.66 -17.95
N SER A 460 -19.19 -11.81 -18.15
CA SER A 460 -19.81 -13.03 -18.70
C SER A 460 -20.53 -13.90 -17.65
N ALA A 461 -20.35 -13.62 -16.35
CA ALA A 461 -20.97 -14.38 -15.28
C ALA A 461 -22.51 -14.33 -15.40
N PRO A 462 -23.23 -15.43 -15.08
CA PRO A 462 -24.69 -15.46 -15.15
C PRO A 462 -25.35 -14.31 -14.38
N TYR A 463 -24.88 -14.04 -13.16
CA TYR A 463 -25.39 -12.95 -12.33
C TYR A 463 -25.21 -11.57 -13.00
N CYS A 464 -24.02 -11.31 -13.56
CA CYS A 464 -23.76 -10.06 -14.30
C CYS A 464 -24.67 -9.89 -15.53
N ARG A 465 -24.94 -10.98 -16.26
CA ARG A 465 -25.77 -10.93 -17.47
C ARG A 465 -27.26 -10.84 -17.17
N MET A 466 -27.72 -11.51 -16.11
CA MET A 466 -29.14 -11.65 -15.80
C MET A 466 -29.66 -10.60 -14.81
N VAL A 467 -28.79 -10.02 -13.98
CA VAL A 467 -29.17 -9.07 -12.92
C VAL A 467 -28.54 -7.70 -13.15
N ILE A 468 -27.20 -7.60 -13.18
CA ILE A 468 -26.50 -6.31 -13.24
C ILE A 468 -26.76 -5.60 -14.58
N ARG A 469 -26.51 -6.29 -15.71
CA ARG A 469 -26.63 -5.68 -17.04
C ARG A 469 -28.03 -5.16 -17.35
N PRO A 470 -29.13 -5.87 -17.08
CA PRO A 470 -30.47 -5.32 -17.25
C PRO A 470 -30.71 -4.06 -16.42
N LYS A 471 -30.23 -4.01 -15.17
CA LYS A 471 -30.36 -2.83 -14.31
C LYS A 471 -29.60 -1.63 -14.87
N LEU A 472 -28.37 -1.83 -15.34
CA LEU A 472 -27.58 -0.79 -16.01
C LEU A 472 -28.28 -0.24 -17.27
N ASN A 473 -28.88 -1.12 -18.08
CA ASN A 473 -29.62 -0.72 -19.28
C ASN A 473 -30.81 0.19 -18.94
N THR A 474 -31.58 -0.16 -17.91
CA THR A 474 -32.74 0.64 -17.47
C THR A 474 -32.31 2.03 -17.01
N LEU A 475 -31.10 2.17 -16.47
CA LEU A 475 -30.54 3.45 -16.02
C LEU A 475 -29.80 4.21 -17.14
N GLY A 476 -29.72 3.67 -18.36
CA GLY A 476 -28.97 4.27 -19.46
C GLY A 476 -27.45 4.28 -19.24
N LEU A 477 -26.95 3.41 -18.37
CA LEU A 477 -25.54 3.32 -18.01
C LEU A 477 -24.89 2.21 -18.85
N GLN A 478 -24.36 2.56 -20.03
CA GLN A 478 -23.51 1.65 -20.81
C GLN A 478 -22.21 2.32 -21.24
N GLN A 479 -21.10 1.58 -21.05
CA GLN A 479 -19.92 1.61 -21.92
C GLN A 479 -19.86 0.32 -22.72
#